data_AF-A0A2S6C6F2-F1
#
_entry.id   AF-A0A2S6C6F2-F1
#
_cell.length_a   1.000
_cell.length_b   1.000
_cell.length_c   1.000
_cell.angle_alpha   90.00
_cell.angle_beta   90.00
_cell.angle_gamma   90.00
#
_symmetry.space_group_name_H-M   'P 1'
#
loop_
_entity.id
_entity.type
_entity.pdbx_description
1 polymer ?
#
loop_
_entity_poly.entity_id
_entity_poly.type
_entity_poly.pdbx_seq_one_letter_code
_entity_poly.pdbx_strand_id
1 'polypeptide(L)'
;MDDPLAEIRGIVHKLTQGSPRQQETAIQNYFTSDASFTHPFCRTGSFEGSRWLILQIFRWYKIMSPTIILNVNSIAYDEDKMILYVSISQIFSIWFVPLHKSAVDLTTKLQLVHKPGSRKYYIQSQNDLYQVDQFFQFFAPWGTGTAFVIFWHFWATFFCVILAFLGKPFTSLLESRWERKQRTHLRTNGVNGRESARASTEVKGFSFVGYGQDN
;
A
#
# COMPACT_ATOMS: atom_id res chain seq x y z
N MET A 1 6.25 15.31 -11.51
CA MET A 1 4.83 15.42 -11.85
C MET A 1 4.33 16.70 -11.22
N ASP A 2 3.60 17.49 -11.97
CA ASP A 2 2.82 18.61 -11.47
C ASP A 2 1.45 18.09 -10.97
N ASP A 3 0.86 17.09 -11.64
CA ASP A 3 -0.32 16.34 -11.19
C ASP A 3 -0.07 14.81 -11.28
N PRO A 4 0.15 14.12 -10.14
CA PRO A 4 0.40 12.68 -10.13
C PRO A 4 -0.76 11.84 -10.69
N LEU A 5 -2.01 12.23 -10.48
CA LEU A 5 -3.18 11.47 -10.92
C LEU A 5 -3.33 11.52 -12.45
N ALA A 6 -3.11 12.70 -13.04
CA ALA A 6 -3.18 12.88 -14.49
C ALA A 6 -1.97 12.29 -15.22
N GLU A 7 -0.76 12.40 -14.65
CA GLU A 7 0.48 12.05 -15.36
C GLU A 7 0.92 10.59 -15.22
N ILE A 8 0.60 9.92 -14.11
CA ILE A 8 1.23 8.63 -13.78
C ILE A 8 0.97 7.55 -14.83
N ARG A 9 -0.22 7.52 -15.44
CA ARG A 9 -0.55 6.58 -16.52
C ARG A 9 0.45 6.72 -17.68
N GLY A 10 0.69 7.94 -18.13
CA GLY A 10 1.65 8.21 -19.20
C GLY A 10 3.08 7.85 -18.83
N ILE A 11 3.45 8.04 -17.56
CA ILE A 11 4.78 7.65 -17.05
C ILE A 11 4.94 6.13 -17.06
N VAL A 12 3.96 5.37 -16.57
CA VAL A 12 3.97 3.90 -16.60
C VAL A 12 4.12 3.37 -18.03
N HIS A 13 3.39 3.94 -19.00
CA HIS A 13 3.54 3.56 -20.41
C HIS A 13 4.93 3.90 -20.96
N LYS A 14 5.51 5.07 -20.64
CA LYS A 14 6.88 5.42 -21.03
C LYS A 14 7.91 4.46 -20.44
N LEU A 15 7.73 4.04 -19.19
CA LEU A 15 8.63 3.14 -18.49
C LEU A 15 8.57 1.71 -19.03
N THR A 16 7.41 1.24 -19.48
CA THR A 16 7.20 -0.18 -19.85
C THR A 16 7.15 -0.42 -21.35
N GLN A 17 6.50 0.47 -22.09
CA GLN A 17 6.27 0.33 -23.54
C GLN A 17 7.14 1.29 -24.37
N GLY A 18 7.65 2.38 -23.78
CA GLY A 18 8.52 3.34 -24.44
C GLY A 18 9.85 2.76 -24.96
N SER A 19 10.54 3.56 -25.78
CA SER A 19 11.90 3.26 -26.22
C SER A 19 12.90 3.38 -25.06
N PRO A 20 14.11 2.79 -25.15
CA PRO A 20 15.12 2.90 -24.09
C PRO A 20 15.43 4.35 -23.69
N ARG A 21 15.41 5.28 -24.65
CA ARG A 21 15.60 6.70 -24.40
C ARG A 21 14.42 7.33 -23.65
N GLN A 22 13.19 6.93 -23.99
CA GLN A 22 11.99 7.39 -23.28
C GLN A 22 11.94 6.84 -21.84
N GLN A 23 12.31 5.57 -21.63
CA GLN A 23 12.47 4.99 -20.29
C GLN A 23 13.48 5.78 -19.47
N GLU A 24 14.65 6.04 -20.03
CA GLU A 24 15.71 6.81 -19.38
C GLU A 24 15.27 8.22 -19.02
N THR A 25 14.66 8.93 -19.97
CA THR A 25 14.15 10.29 -19.75
C THR A 25 13.07 10.31 -18.66
N ALA A 26 12.17 9.33 -18.66
CA ALA A 26 11.14 9.21 -17.63
C ALA A 26 11.76 8.98 -16.24
N ILE A 27 12.72 8.05 -16.12
CA ILE A 27 13.40 7.79 -14.84
C ILE A 27 14.14 9.03 -14.36
N GLN A 28 14.88 9.71 -15.24
CA GLN A 28 15.65 10.91 -14.86
C GLN A 28 14.75 12.07 -14.41
N ASN A 29 13.60 12.26 -15.05
CA ASN A 29 12.69 13.37 -14.77
C ASN A 29 11.80 13.12 -13.55
N TYR A 30 11.38 11.88 -13.32
CA TYR A 30 10.35 11.57 -12.34
C TYR A 30 10.86 10.87 -11.09
N PHE A 31 12.06 10.27 -11.08
CA PHE A 31 12.62 9.62 -9.90
C PHE A 31 13.68 10.50 -9.23
N THR A 32 13.76 10.45 -7.90
CA THR A 32 14.88 11.06 -7.15
C THR A 32 16.20 10.33 -7.46
N SER A 33 17.33 10.98 -7.25
CA SER A 33 18.65 10.40 -7.55
C SER A 33 18.97 9.17 -6.69
N ASP A 34 18.39 9.13 -5.49
CA ASP A 34 18.48 8.09 -4.48
C ASP A 34 17.24 7.17 -4.42
N ALA A 35 16.42 7.19 -5.47
CA ALA A 35 15.19 6.43 -5.51
C ALA A 35 15.44 4.92 -5.35
N SER A 36 14.49 4.25 -4.70
CA SER A 36 14.52 2.80 -4.49
C SER A 36 13.47 2.07 -5.30
N PHE A 37 13.76 0.83 -5.66
CA PHE A 37 12.86 -0.06 -6.36
C PHE A 37 12.85 -1.42 -5.66
N THR A 38 11.65 -1.95 -5.44
CA THR A 38 11.41 -3.29 -4.91
C THR A 38 10.44 -4.01 -5.85
N HIS A 39 10.88 -5.17 -6.31
CA HIS A 39 10.12 -6.09 -7.13
C HIS A 39 10.35 -7.51 -6.57
N PRO A 40 9.46 -8.48 -6.81
CA PRO A 40 9.65 -9.85 -6.30
C PRO A 40 11.00 -10.50 -6.63
N PHE A 41 11.66 -10.08 -7.71
CA PHE A 41 12.92 -10.67 -8.18
C PHE A 41 14.16 -9.80 -7.96
N CYS A 42 14.00 -8.51 -7.65
CA CYS A 42 15.13 -7.61 -7.51
C CYS A 42 14.80 -6.40 -6.63
N ARG A 43 15.84 -5.83 -6.04
CA ARG A 43 15.74 -4.64 -5.19
C ARG A 43 17.01 -3.80 -5.34
N THR A 44 16.88 -2.49 -5.29
CA THR A 44 18.02 -1.55 -5.44
C THR A 44 18.52 -0.98 -4.13
N GLY A 45 17.68 -0.86 -3.10
CA GLY A 45 17.96 0.00 -1.93
C GLY A 45 17.81 1.49 -2.27
N SER A 46 18.10 2.36 -1.30
CA SER A 46 18.02 3.83 -1.42
C SER A 46 19.34 4.46 -1.00
N PHE A 47 20.06 5.03 -1.96
CA PHE A 47 21.33 5.73 -1.76
C PHE A 47 21.63 6.59 -2.98
N GLU A 48 22.39 7.68 -2.85
CA GLU A 48 22.68 8.56 -3.99
C GLU A 48 23.24 7.80 -5.19
N GLY A 49 22.57 7.91 -6.34
CA GLY A 49 22.90 7.16 -7.57
C GLY A 49 22.15 5.84 -7.76
N SER A 50 21.39 5.35 -6.77
CA SER A 50 20.60 4.10 -6.88
C SER A 50 19.58 4.14 -8.01
N ARG A 51 19.15 5.34 -8.45
CA ARG A 51 18.32 5.54 -9.64
C ARG A 51 18.93 4.90 -10.91
N TRP A 52 20.25 4.81 -11.03
CA TRP A 52 20.90 4.14 -12.15
C TRP A 52 20.57 2.64 -12.20
N LEU A 53 20.46 1.97 -11.04
CA LEU A 53 20.06 0.57 -10.97
C LEU A 53 18.62 0.38 -11.47
N ILE A 54 17.72 1.29 -11.11
CA ILE A 54 16.33 1.30 -11.62
C ILE A 54 16.32 1.38 -13.14
N LEU A 55 17.15 2.26 -13.73
CA LEU A 55 17.30 2.35 -15.18
C LEU A 55 17.76 1.03 -15.81
N GLN A 56 18.75 0.34 -15.22
CA GLN A 56 19.20 -0.94 -15.77
C GLN A 56 18.14 -2.04 -15.65
N ILE A 57 17.35 -2.04 -14.57
CA ILE A 57 16.23 -2.98 -14.40
C ILE A 57 15.18 -2.79 -15.50
N PHE A 58 14.70 -1.55 -15.72
CA PHE A 58 13.72 -1.28 -16.78
C PHE A 58 14.26 -1.56 -18.19
N ARG A 59 15.54 -1.29 -18.44
CA ARG A 59 16.21 -1.67 -19.69
C ARG A 59 16.24 -3.19 -19.87
N TRP A 60 16.59 -3.93 -18.82
CA TRP A 60 16.60 -5.39 -18.85
C TRP A 60 15.20 -5.97 -19.09
N TYR A 61 14.16 -5.42 -18.45
CA TYR A 61 12.78 -5.85 -18.67
C TYR A 61 12.34 -5.62 -20.13
N LYS A 62 12.75 -4.51 -20.74
CA LYS A 62 12.53 -4.25 -22.18
C LYS A 62 13.28 -5.23 -23.08
N ILE A 63 14.52 -5.60 -22.73
CA ILE A 63 15.28 -6.62 -23.47
C ILE A 63 14.59 -7.98 -23.37
N MET A 64 14.11 -8.37 -22.19
CA MET A 64 13.43 -9.66 -22.00
C MET A 64 12.06 -9.72 -22.69
N SER A 65 11.30 -8.62 -22.68
CA SER A 65 9.98 -8.53 -23.31
C SER A 65 9.86 -7.23 -24.10
N PRO A 66 10.33 -7.19 -25.37
CA PRO A 66 10.31 -5.97 -26.19
C PRO A 66 8.90 -5.44 -26.45
N THR A 67 7.93 -6.35 -26.53
CA THR A 67 6.51 -6.09 -26.73
C THR A 67 5.75 -6.51 -25.47
N ILE A 68 5.15 -5.55 -24.77
CA ILE A 68 4.36 -5.77 -23.55
C ILE A 68 3.00 -5.14 -23.77
N ILE A 69 1.94 -5.89 -23.51
CA ILE A 69 0.58 -5.35 -23.43
C ILE A 69 0.37 -4.96 -21.97
N LEU A 70 0.05 -3.69 -21.72
CA LEU A 70 -0.11 -3.15 -20.37
C LEU A 70 -1.35 -2.26 -20.32
N ASN A 71 -2.13 -2.41 -19.26
CA ASN A 71 -3.24 -1.53 -18.93
C ASN A 71 -3.10 -1.02 -17.50
N VAL A 72 -3.30 0.29 -17.31
CA VAL A 72 -3.47 0.87 -15.97
C VAL A 72 -4.95 0.83 -15.63
N ASN A 73 -5.32 0.00 -14.66
CA ASN A 73 -6.71 -0.28 -14.30
C ASN A 73 -7.29 0.82 -13.40
N SER A 74 -6.56 1.20 -12.37
CA SER A 74 -7.00 2.21 -11.39
C SER A 74 -5.81 2.94 -10.79
N ILE A 75 -6.06 4.16 -10.31
CA ILE A 75 -5.08 5.01 -9.64
C ILE A 75 -5.75 5.54 -8.38
N ALA A 76 -5.06 5.45 -7.24
CA ALA A 76 -5.52 6.01 -5.97
C ALA A 76 -4.38 6.77 -5.30
N TYR A 77 -4.64 7.99 -4.86
CA TYR A 77 -3.64 8.86 -4.22
C TYR A 77 -4.04 9.14 -2.77
N ASP A 78 -3.16 8.78 -1.83
CA ASP A 78 -3.22 9.17 -0.43
C ASP A 78 -2.36 10.44 -0.28
N GLU A 79 -3.02 11.61 -0.29
CA GLU A 79 -2.39 12.93 -0.21
C GLU A 79 -1.62 13.12 1.09
N ASP A 80 -2.21 12.72 2.22
CA ASP A 80 -1.63 12.89 3.56
C ASP A 80 -0.29 12.15 3.70
N LYS A 81 -0.19 10.95 3.09
CA LYS A 81 1.05 10.15 3.10
C LYS A 81 1.90 10.34 1.85
N MET A 82 1.43 11.08 0.86
CA MET A 82 2.04 11.20 -0.47
C MET A 82 2.30 9.83 -1.13
N ILE A 83 1.33 8.92 -1.06
CA ILE A 83 1.45 7.57 -1.64
C ILE A 83 0.51 7.44 -2.82
N LEU A 84 1.05 7.06 -3.96
CA LEU A 84 0.28 6.78 -5.17
C LEU A 84 0.25 5.27 -5.43
N TYR A 85 -0.96 4.72 -5.46
CA TYR A 85 -1.22 3.32 -5.80
C TYR A 85 -1.68 3.23 -7.26
N VAL A 86 -1.05 2.35 -8.02
CA VAL A 86 -1.37 2.12 -9.43
C VAL A 86 -1.63 0.64 -9.63
N SER A 87 -2.86 0.28 -9.99
CA SER A 87 -3.20 -1.08 -10.38
C SER A 87 -2.93 -1.27 -11.87
N ILE A 88 -2.19 -2.33 -12.21
CA ILE A 88 -1.70 -2.58 -13.56
C ILE A 88 -1.95 -4.04 -13.92
N SER A 89 -2.53 -4.29 -15.10
CA SER A 89 -2.55 -5.60 -15.75
C SER A 89 -1.53 -5.60 -16.87
N GLN A 90 -0.72 -6.65 -16.98
CA GLN A 90 0.27 -6.77 -18.04
C GLN A 90 0.38 -8.20 -18.56
N ILE A 91 0.68 -8.33 -19.86
CA ILE A 91 1.05 -9.59 -20.48
C ILE A 91 2.53 -9.49 -20.84
N PHE A 92 3.34 -10.23 -20.09
CA PHE A 92 4.78 -10.30 -20.26
C PHE A 92 5.17 -11.52 -21.11
N SER A 93 6.03 -11.32 -22.11
CA SER A 93 6.44 -12.35 -23.06
C SER A 93 7.96 -12.38 -23.17
N ILE A 94 8.58 -13.43 -22.64
CA ILE A 94 10.03 -13.59 -22.74
C ILE A 94 10.37 -14.07 -24.16
N TRP A 95 10.98 -13.21 -24.97
CA TRP A 95 11.13 -13.47 -26.41
C TRP A 95 11.99 -14.70 -26.74
N PHE A 96 12.93 -15.06 -25.85
CA PHE A 96 13.83 -16.20 -26.04
C PHE A 96 13.32 -17.50 -25.39
N VAL A 97 12.15 -17.49 -24.74
CA VAL A 97 11.50 -18.69 -24.20
C VAL A 97 10.31 -19.05 -25.08
N PRO A 98 10.34 -20.18 -25.82
CA PRO A 98 9.27 -20.55 -26.74
C PRO A 98 7.90 -20.61 -26.04
N LEU A 99 6.88 -19.99 -26.67
CA LEU A 99 5.48 -19.98 -26.21
C LEU A 99 5.24 -19.35 -24.82
N HIS A 100 6.19 -18.61 -24.26
CA HIS A 100 6.03 -17.98 -22.95
C HIS A 100 5.12 -16.74 -23.01
N LYS A 101 4.00 -16.79 -22.29
CA LYS A 101 3.16 -15.62 -21.99
C LYS A 101 2.66 -15.71 -20.56
N SER A 102 2.92 -14.67 -19.77
CA SER A 102 2.44 -14.57 -18.40
C SER A 102 1.56 -13.34 -18.26
N ALA A 103 0.28 -13.56 -18.04
CA ALA A 103 -0.68 -12.49 -17.71
C ALA A 103 -0.65 -12.29 -16.19
N VAL A 104 -0.24 -11.11 -15.76
CA VAL A 104 -0.06 -10.80 -14.33
C VAL A 104 -0.68 -9.46 -14.00
N ASP A 105 -1.20 -9.37 -12.80
CA ASP A 105 -1.79 -8.17 -12.20
C ASP A 105 -0.98 -7.74 -10.99
N LEU A 106 -0.49 -6.51 -11.00
CA LEU A 106 0.27 -5.96 -9.90
C LEU A 106 -0.33 -4.65 -9.41
N THR A 107 -0.06 -4.34 -8.15
CA THR A 107 -0.26 -3.01 -7.60
C THR A 107 1.08 -2.39 -7.30
N THR A 108 1.42 -1.33 -8.02
CA THR A 108 2.61 -0.54 -7.72
C THR A 108 2.28 0.51 -6.67
N LYS A 109 2.99 0.47 -5.54
CA LYS A 109 2.98 1.51 -4.52
C LYS A 109 4.16 2.45 -4.77
N LEU A 110 3.88 3.72 -5.06
CA LEU A 110 4.86 4.77 -5.26
C LEU A 110 4.85 5.71 -4.05
N GLN A 111 5.98 5.83 -3.36
CA GLN A 111 6.17 6.93 -2.40
C GLN A 111 6.60 8.16 -3.17
N LEU A 112 5.84 9.25 -3.05
CA LEU A 112 6.16 10.53 -3.63
C LEU A 112 6.81 11.45 -2.59
N VAL A 113 7.63 12.37 -3.09
CA VAL A 113 8.26 13.45 -2.33
C VAL A 113 8.31 14.73 -3.14
N HIS A 114 8.38 15.87 -2.46
CA HIS A 114 8.80 17.13 -3.04
C HIS A 114 10.29 17.33 -2.82
N LYS A 115 11.00 17.84 -3.83
CA LYS A 115 12.38 18.28 -3.65
C LYS A 115 12.40 19.68 -3.04
N PRO A 116 13.42 20.04 -2.23
CA PRO A 116 13.60 21.40 -1.75
C PRO A 116 13.55 22.41 -2.92
N GLY A 117 12.71 23.43 -2.80
CA GLY A 117 12.55 24.47 -3.82
C GLY A 117 11.73 24.07 -5.06
N SER A 118 11.19 22.86 -5.12
CA SER A 118 10.33 22.40 -6.21
C SER A 118 8.96 21.97 -5.70
N ARG A 119 7.90 22.49 -6.34
CA ARG A 119 6.52 22.01 -6.10
C ARG A 119 6.20 20.71 -6.84
N LYS A 120 7.14 20.18 -7.63
CA LYS A 120 6.93 18.95 -8.39
C LYS A 120 7.05 17.73 -7.49
N TYR A 121 6.22 16.73 -7.76
CA TYR A 121 6.33 15.39 -7.18
C TYR A 121 7.39 14.57 -7.91
N TYR A 122 8.18 13.86 -7.11
CA TYR A 122 9.16 12.86 -7.56
C TYR A 122 8.89 11.53 -6.86
N ILE A 123 9.21 10.43 -7.54
CA ILE A 123 9.12 9.07 -7.03
C ILE A 123 10.40 8.78 -6.24
N GLN A 124 10.26 8.59 -4.93
CA GLN A 124 11.35 8.23 -4.00
C GLN A 124 11.46 6.71 -3.84
N SER A 125 10.33 5.99 -3.90
CA SER A 125 10.35 4.54 -3.89
C SER A 125 9.23 3.99 -4.76
N GLN A 126 9.53 2.87 -5.41
CA GLN A 126 8.57 2.06 -6.13
C GLN A 126 8.59 0.64 -5.53
N ASN A 127 7.43 0.14 -5.14
CA ASN A 127 7.25 -1.23 -4.67
C ASN A 127 6.16 -1.92 -5.48
N ASP A 128 6.53 -2.93 -6.26
CA ASP A 128 5.63 -3.67 -7.12
C ASP A 128 5.10 -4.91 -6.37
N LEU A 129 3.81 -4.86 -6.01
CA LEU A 129 3.13 -5.90 -5.26
C LEU A 129 2.41 -6.85 -6.21
N TYR A 130 2.96 -8.04 -6.37
CA TYR A 130 2.37 -9.13 -7.15
C TYR A 130 1.56 -10.05 -6.25
N GLN A 131 0.58 -10.73 -6.83
CA GLN A 131 -0.08 -11.84 -6.15
C GLN A 131 0.85 -13.07 -6.10
N VAL A 132 0.73 -13.87 -5.04
CA VAL A 132 1.64 -15.00 -4.77
C VAL A 132 1.52 -16.10 -5.83
N ASP A 133 0.34 -16.30 -6.40
CA ASP A 133 0.12 -17.26 -7.49
C ASP A 133 0.80 -16.83 -8.80
N GLN A 134 0.87 -15.52 -9.06
CA GLN A 134 1.57 -14.97 -10.23
C GLN A 134 3.08 -15.12 -10.14
N PHE A 135 3.64 -15.16 -8.91
CA PHE A 135 5.06 -15.48 -8.70
C PHE A 135 5.43 -16.83 -9.34
N PHE A 136 4.55 -17.83 -9.23
CA PHE A 136 4.79 -19.15 -9.81
C PHE A 136 4.58 -19.19 -11.32
N GLN A 137 3.76 -18.31 -11.89
CA GLN A 137 3.56 -18.24 -13.34
C GLN A 137 4.82 -17.82 -14.11
N PHE A 138 5.81 -17.22 -13.44
CA PHE A 138 7.11 -16.91 -14.05
C PHE A 138 8.05 -18.13 -14.14
N PHE A 139 7.84 -19.19 -13.35
CA PHE A 139 8.72 -20.38 -13.31
C PHE A 139 8.05 -21.67 -13.77
N ALA A 140 6.73 -21.77 -13.63
CA ALA A 140 5.95 -22.94 -13.99
C ALA A 140 4.96 -22.57 -15.11
N PRO A 141 5.33 -22.79 -16.38
CA PRO A 141 4.41 -22.55 -17.49
C PRO A 141 3.14 -23.42 -17.38
N TRP A 142 2.08 -22.98 -18.07
CA TRP A 142 0.78 -23.69 -18.17
C TRP A 142 -0.08 -23.74 -16.90
N GLY A 143 0.14 -22.86 -15.92
CA GLY A 143 -0.78 -22.67 -14.78
C GLY A 143 -0.71 -23.76 -13.69
N THR A 144 0.25 -24.68 -13.79
CA THR A 144 0.50 -25.72 -12.79
C THR A 144 0.83 -25.14 -11.41
N GLY A 145 1.61 -24.05 -11.38
CA GLY A 145 1.93 -23.32 -10.15
C GLY A 145 0.70 -22.68 -9.49
N THR A 146 -0.18 -22.08 -10.29
CA THR A 146 -1.44 -21.49 -9.79
C THR A 146 -2.35 -22.55 -9.17
N ALA A 147 -2.50 -23.71 -9.82
CA ALA A 147 -3.31 -24.81 -9.28
C ALA A 147 -2.79 -25.32 -7.93
N PHE A 148 -1.47 -25.44 -7.77
CA PHE A 148 -0.86 -25.82 -6.49
C PHE A 148 -1.12 -24.79 -5.39
N VAL A 149 -0.95 -23.50 -5.68
CA VAL A 149 -1.22 -22.41 -4.72
C VAL A 149 -2.69 -22.38 -4.33
N ILE A 150 -3.60 -22.54 -5.28
CA ILE A 150 -5.05 -22.60 -5.00
C ILE A 150 -5.37 -23.79 -4.10
N PHE A 151 -4.85 -24.98 -4.43
CA PHE A 151 -5.02 -26.17 -3.60
C PHE A 151 -4.51 -25.95 -2.18
N TRP A 152 -3.31 -25.38 -2.04
CA TRP A 152 -2.75 -25.00 -0.74
C TRP A 152 -3.65 -24.00 0.02
N HIS A 153 -4.17 -22.97 -0.65
CA HIS A 153 -5.08 -22.00 -0.03
C HIS A 153 -6.37 -22.65 0.49
N PHE A 154 -6.94 -23.59 -0.26
CA PHE A 154 -8.13 -24.32 0.19
C PHE A 154 -7.83 -25.16 1.44
N TRP A 155 -6.71 -25.89 1.44
CA TRP A 155 -6.28 -26.67 2.62
C TRP A 155 -5.99 -25.79 3.84
N ALA A 156 -5.28 -24.68 3.65
CA ALA A 156 -5.00 -23.73 4.72
C ALA A 156 -6.32 -23.17 5.31
N THR A 157 -7.28 -22.81 4.46
CA THR A 157 -8.60 -22.31 4.89
C THR A 157 -9.36 -23.37 5.67
N PHE A 158 -9.40 -24.61 5.18
CA PHE A 158 -10.03 -25.74 5.86
C PHE A 158 -9.46 -25.95 7.28
N PHE A 159 -8.13 -25.95 7.41
CA PHE A 159 -7.49 -26.07 8.71
C PHE A 159 -7.71 -24.84 9.61
N CYS A 160 -7.70 -23.62 9.07
CA CYS A 160 -8.04 -22.42 9.85
C CYS A 160 -9.43 -22.53 10.48
N VAL A 161 -10.42 -23.04 9.74
CA VAL A 161 -11.78 -23.24 10.25
C VAL A 161 -11.79 -24.30 11.36
N ILE A 162 -11.19 -25.47 11.12
CA ILE A 162 -11.13 -26.54 12.14
C ILE A 162 -10.42 -26.05 13.41
N LEU A 163 -9.25 -25.43 13.26
CA LEU A 163 -8.46 -24.93 14.39
C LEU A 163 -9.19 -23.80 15.13
N ALA A 164 -9.98 -22.97 14.45
CA ALA A 164 -10.82 -21.98 15.11
C ALA A 164 -11.92 -22.64 15.97
N PHE A 165 -12.55 -23.73 15.50
CA PHE A 165 -13.50 -24.49 16.31
C PHE A 165 -12.85 -25.14 17.53
N LEU A 166 -11.68 -25.76 17.35
CA LEU A 166 -10.91 -26.36 18.45
C LEU A 166 -10.37 -25.31 19.41
N GLY A 167 -10.08 -24.10 18.93
CA GLY A 167 -9.57 -22.97 19.69
C GLY A 167 -10.62 -22.16 20.45
N LYS A 168 -11.92 -22.45 20.31
CA LYS A 168 -13.01 -21.78 21.05
C LYS A 168 -12.78 -21.61 22.57
N PRO A 169 -12.39 -22.64 23.34
CA PRO A 169 -12.16 -22.46 24.77
C PRO A 169 -11.04 -21.45 25.04
N PHE A 170 -10.01 -21.41 24.19
CA PHE A 170 -8.92 -20.45 24.29
C PHE A 170 -9.40 -19.02 23.97
N THR A 171 -10.18 -18.83 22.92
CA THR A 171 -10.71 -17.50 22.57
C THR A 171 -11.68 -16.96 23.63
N SER A 172 -12.53 -17.81 24.23
CA SER A 172 -13.42 -17.40 25.32
C SER A 172 -12.67 -17.00 26.59
N LEU A 173 -11.54 -17.66 26.89
CA LEU A 173 -10.66 -17.26 28.00
C LEU A 173 -10.03 -15.89 27.73
N LEU A 174 -9.56 -15.64 26.50
CA LEU A 174 -9.00 -14.34 26.11
C LEU A 174 -10.03 -13.22 26.22
N GLU A 175 -11.26 -13.45 25.74
CA GLU A 175 -12.37 -12.50 25.84
C GLU A 175 -12.70 -12.19 27.30
N SER A 176 -12.83 -13.21 28.14
CA SER A 176 -13.05 -13.06 29.59
C SER A 176 -11.96 -12.21 30.26
N ARG A 177 -10.69 -12.36 29.85
CA ARG A 177 -9.57 -11.55 30.35
C ARG A 177 -9.65 -10.11 29.85
N TRP A 178 -10.01 -9.91 28.59
CA TRP A 178 -10.16 -8.57 28.00
C TRP A 178 -11.28 -7.77 28.66
N GLU A 179 -12.43 -8.39 28.90
CA GLU A 179 -13.53 -7.77 29.65
C GLU A 179 -13.13 -7.38 31.07
N ARG A 180 -12.40 -8.28 31.77
CA ARG A 180 -11.89 -7.96 33.12
C ARG A 180 -10.97 -6.74 33.08
N LYS A 181 -10.08 -6.65 32.09
CA LYS A 181 -9.18 -5.50 31.92
C LYS A 181 -9.97 -4.21 31.63
N GLN A 182 -10.96 -4.26 30.75
CA GLN A 182 -11.81 -3.09 30.45
C GLN A 182 -12.63 -2.64 31.67
N ARG A 183 -13.24 -3.57 32.41
CA ARG A 183 -13.96 -3.27 33.67
C ARG A 183 -13.07 -2.57 34.68
N THR A 184 -11.82 -3.01 34.82
CA THR A 184 -10.85 -2.36 35.71
C THR A 184 -10.50 -0.95 35.23
N HIS A 185 -10.21 -0.74 33.94
CA HIS A 185 -9.93 0.60 33.40
C HIS A 185 -11.10 1.59 33.59
N LEU A 186 -12.33 1.16 33.33
CA LEU A 186 -13.54 1.98 33.54
C LEU A 186 -13.73 2.32 35.02
N ARG A 187 -13.47 1.38 35.92
CA ARG A 187 -13.57 1.60 37.37
C ARG A 187 -12.52 2.60 37.87
N THR A 188 -11.27 2.52 37.40
CA THR A 188 -10.22 3.49 37.78
C THR A 188 -10.53 4.89 37.24
N ASN A 189 -10.97 5.02 35.99
CA ASN A 189 -11.36 6.32 35.43
C ASN A 189 -12.61 6.90 36.09
N GLY A 190 -13.59 6.05 36.45
CA GLY A 190 -14.81 6.45 37.15
C GLY A 190 -14.59 6.85 38.62
N VAL A 191 -13.58 6.28 39.30
CA VAL A 191 -13.16 6.70 40.65
C VAL A 191 -12.51 8.08 40.60
N ASN A 192 -11.59 8.33 39.65
CA ASN A 192 -10.99 9.66 39.44
C ASN A 192 -12.05 10.73 39.07
N GLY A 193 -13.08 10.37 38.30
CA GLY A 193 -14.16 11.29 37.93
C GLY A 193 -15.09 11.66 39.09
N ARG A 194 -15.29 10.76 40.06
CA ARG A 194 -16.13 11.04 41.25
C ARG A 194 -15.43 11.87 42.32
N GLU A 195 -14.11 11.75 42.47
CA GLU A 195 -13.33 12.67 43.32
C GLU A 195 -13.31 14.09 42.76
N SER A 196 -13.19 14.24 41.43
CA SER A 196 -13.23 15.56 40.79
C SER A 196 -14.62 16.23 40.90
N ALA A 197 -15.72 15.47 40.77
CA ALA A 197 -17.08 16.01 40.86
C ALA A 197 -17.52 16.39 42.28
N ARG A 198 -16.97 15.76 43.33
CA ARG A 198 -17.27 16.13 44.72
C ARG A 198 -16.59 17.43 45.16
N ALA A 199 -15.59 17.92 44.42
CA ALA A 199 -14.89 19.16 44.75
C ALA A 199 -15.58 20.44 44.22
N SER A 200 -16.65 20.33 43.41
CA SER A 200 -17.17 21.47 42.62
C SER A 200 -18.51 22.07 43.08
N THR A 201 -19.11 21.61 44.19
CA THR A 201 -20.45 22.09 44.60
C THR A 201 -20.41 22.85 45.92
N GLU A 202 -19.73 24.00 45.93
CA GLU A 202 -19.95 25.03 46.96
C GLU A 202 -19.55 26.42 46.45
N VAL A 203 -20.40 27.08 45.64
CA VAL A 203 -20.33 28.54 45.46
C VAL A 203 -21.75 29.13 45.39
N LYS A 204 -21.99 30.10 46.28
CA LYS A 204 -23.24 30.82 46.53
C LYS A 204 -23.57 31.88 45.46
N GLY A 205 -24.86 31.99 45.15
CA GLY A 205 -25.64 33.25 45.05
C GLY A 205 -25.47 34.16 43.82
N PHE A 206 -26.59 34.54 43.18
CA PHE A 206 -27.09 35.94 43.23
C PHE A 206 -28.47 36.08 42.56
N SER A 207 -29.27 37.00 43.10
CA SER A 207 -30.68 37.28 42.83
C SER A 207 -30.93 38.19 41.61
N PHE A 208 -32.06 37.96 40.95
CA PHE A 208 -32.63 38.77 39.87
C PHE A 208 -33.27 40.07 40.38
N VAL A 209 -33.05 41.20 39.68
CA VAL A 209 -33.88 42.42 39.76
C VAL A 209 -34.39 42.71 38.35
N GLY A 210 -35.72 42.64 38.18
CA GLY A 210 -36.41 43.01 36.95
C GLY A 210 -36.79 44.49 36.95
N TYR A 211 -36.81 45.08 35.76
CA TYR A 211 -37.40 46.38 35.48
C TYR A 211 -38.60 46.15 34.55
N GLY A 212 -39.79 46.56 34.98
CA GLY A 212 -40.94 46.82 34.09
C GLY A 212 -40.67 48.09 33.27
N GLN A 213 -41.43 48.45 32.24
CA GLN A 213 -42.89 48.40 32.13
C GLN A 213 -43.24 48.89 30.71
N ASP A 214 -44.24 48.29 30.06
CA ASP A 214 -45.02 48.95 29.01
C ASP A 214 -46.51 48.70 29.31
N ASN A 215 -47.23 49.82 29.53
CA ASN A 215 -48.66 50.06 29.80
C ASN A 215 -49.27 49.49 31.08
#